data_AF-A0A1I4RBY2-F1
#
_entry.id   AF-A0A1I4RBY2-F1
#
_cell.length_a   1.000
_cell.length_b   1.000
_cell.length_c   1.000
_cell.angle_alpha   90.00
_cell.angle_beta   90.00
_cell.angle_gamma   90.00
#
_symmetry.space_group_name_H-M   'P 1'
#
loop_
_entity.id
_entity.type
_entity.pdbx_description
1 polymer ?
#
loop_
_entity_poly.entity_id
_entity_poly.type
_entity_poly.pdbx_seq_one_letter_code
_entity_poly.pdbx_strand_id
1 'polypeptide(L)'
;MQLTFRSLSEDAPGDAWRKVFAHGWPGWSEWFRHRSDGTPSLEDARRGLRRHMPDYETLWDELNTVCGADDEAARFLSFWAPPRYLVNCSQAVVVDDDGPFLIRNYDLDPDLNEATLLSTRWRGQRVVGMVEAMAGLADGMNETGLAASLTFGGRVERRPGFGIPLIMRYLLQSCRDVQDAVEVLRSIPSHMSYNVTVLDRNGNWATVFLAPDRPTIVTEQPWATNHQLGVEWPRHGRISRTMERAEVLEELLQQTGVSATQLRKAFRNAPIFSTNYAEGFGTVYTATYRPTQGEITLSWKDGTEQSWNLHDVDARHQPIRYGDGGSSTATTLTTLQASTERPTWYSDFLKFAVHPYPDPDGSLHARLAAFWRRNHLGEDRDWSNLTPLHSSSAEQE
;
A
#
# COMPACT_ATOMS: atom_id res chain seq x y z
N MET A 1 -18.30 7.23 1.09
CA MET A 1 -17.01 7.75 0.56
C MET A 1 -16.90 7.35 -0.91
N GLN A 2 -16.04 8.01 -1.69
CA GLN A 2 -15.82 7.66 -3.10
C GLN A 2 -14.36 7.87 -3.49
N LEU A 3 -13.70 6.82 -3.97
CA LEU A 3 -12.32 6.84 -4.43
C LEU A 3 -12.27 6.50 -5.91
N THR A 4 -11.42 7.19 -6.68
CA THR A 4 -11.22 6.86 -8.10
C THR A 4 -9.92 6.13 -8.28
N PHE A 5 -10.01 4.84 -8.65
CA PHE A 5 -8.83 4.08 -9.04
C PHE A 5 -8.36 4.52 -10.41
N ARG A 6 -7.05 4.53 -10.60
CA ARG A 6 -6.42 4.78 -11.90
C ARG A 6 -5.32 3.79 -12.20
N SER A 7 -5.09 3.52 -13.48
CA SER A 7 -3.91 2.81 -13.95
C SER A 7 -3.00 3.74 -14.73
N LEU A 8 -1.70 3.62 -14.48
CA LEU A 8 -0.65 4.40 -15.11
C LEU A 8 0.47 3.46 -15.58
N SER A 9 1.17 3.83 -16.65
CA SER A 9 2.26 3.02 -17.22
C SER A 9 3.38 3.92 -17.73
N GLU A 10 4.63 3.56 -17.42
CA GLU A 10 5.82 4.17 -17.99
C GLU A 10 7.05 3.23 -17.91
N ASP A 11 8.01 3.41 -18.81
CA ASP A 11 9.21 2.56 -18.85
C ASP A 11 10.43 3.20 -18.16
N ALA A 12 10.43 4.52 -18.02
CA ALA A 12 11.42 5.28 -17.26
C ALA A 12 10.69 6.32 -16.40
N PRO A 13 11.28 6.77 -15.27
CA PRO A 13 10.69 7.83 -14.46
C PRO A 13 10.34 9.06 -15.30
N GLY A 14 9.06 9.39 -15.40
CA GLY A 14 8.58 10.41 -16.32
C GLY A 14 7.25 11.02 -15.90
N ASP A 15 6.32 11.10 -16.84
CA ASP A 15 5.02 11.76 -16.61
C ASP A 15 4.12 11.00 -15.65
N ALA A 16 4.19 9.66 -15.65
CA ALA A 16 3.39 8.87 -14.71
C ALA A 16 3.93 9.04 -13.30
N TRP A 17 5.25 9.01 -13.11
CA TRP A 17 5.88 9.32 -11.83
C TRP A 17 5.55 10.73 -11.34
N ARG A 18 5.65 11.75 -12.19
CA ARG A 18 5.25 13.13 -11.86
C ARG A 18 3.80 13.21 -11.36
N LYS A 19 2.87 12.49 -12.00
CA LYS A 19 1.47 12.42 -11.56
C LYS A 19 1.30 11.75 -10.20
N VAL A 20 1.99 10.64 -9.96
CA VAL A 20 1.99 9.96 -8.65
C VAL A 20 2.51 10.89 -7.57
N PHE A 21 3.66 11.53 -7.81
CA PHE A 21 4.26 12.46 -6.86
C PHE A 21 3.39 13.69 -6.60
N ALA A 22 2.89 14.36 -7.65
CA ALA A 22 2.03 15.54 -7.51
C ALA A 22 0.73 15.23 -6.74
N HIS A 23 0.19 14.02 -6.92
CA HIS A 23 -1.00 13.55 -6.20
C HIS A 23 -0.69 13.22 -4.73
N GLY A 24 0.36 12.44 -4.47
CA GLY A 24 0.66 11.89 -3.15
C GLY A 24 1.46 12.81 -2.24
N TRP A 25 2.46 13.53 -2.76
CA TRP A 25 3.45 14.26 -1.95
C TRP A 25 2.83 15.29 -1.00
N PRO A 26 1.82 16.08 -1.39
CA PRO A 26 1.25 17.04 -0.46
C PRO A 26 0.66 16.41 0.82
N GLY A 27 0.03 15.23 0.72
CA GLY A 27 -0.47 14.49 1.88
C GLY A 27 0.65 13.80 2.67
N TRP A 28 1.58 13.16 1.94
CA TRP A 28 2.72 12.47 2.54
C TRP A 28 3.68 13.41 3.27
N SER A 29 3.97 14.59 2.70
CA SER A 29 4.84 15.61 3.31
C SER A 29 4.28 16.07 4.66
N GLU A 30 2.97 16.31 4.73
CA GLU A 30 2.31 16.66 5.98
C GLU A 30 2.39 15.51 6.99
N TRP A 31 2.04 14.29 6.60
CA TRP A 31 2.14 13.11 7.47
C TRP A 31 3.56 12.93 7.98
N PHE A 32 4.56 13.12 7.11
CA PHE A 32 5.96 12.94 7.39
C PHE A 32 6.48 14.01 8.36
N ARG A 33 6.21 15.30 8.13
CA ARG A 33 6.62 16.39 9.03
C ARG A 33 6.08 16.26 10.46
N HIS A 34 4.85 15.77 10.61
CA HIS A 34 4.23 15.65 11.94
C HIS A 34 4.74 14.46 12.74
N ARG A 35 5.32 13.46 12.08
CA ARG A 35 5.71 12.19 12.72
C ARG A 35 7.19 11.90 12.63
N SER A 36 7.90 12.63 11.79
CA SER A 36 9.35 12.69 11.74
C SER A 36 9.83 13.78 12.68
N ASP A 37 10.83 13.48 13.49
CA ASP A 37 11.54 14.43 14.32
C ASP A 37 12.73 15.07 13.59
N GLY A 38 12.74 14.99 12.25
CA GLY A 38 13.89 15.40 11.47
C GLY A 38 15.00 14.35 11.40
N THR A 39 14.80 13.13 11.90
CA THR A 39 15.69 11.98 11.71
C THR A 39 15.01 10.81 10.98
N PRO A 40 15.75 9.97 10.23
CA PRO A 40 17.18 10.05 9.91
C PRO A 40 17.49 11.11 8.83
N SER A 41 18.74 11.59 8.75
CA SER A 41 19.14 12.61 7.76
C SER A 41 19.10 12.09 6.32
N LEU A 42 19.19 12.98 5.32
CA LEU A 42 19.31 12.57 3.92
C LEU A 42 20.59 11.76 3.65
N GLU A 43 21.67 12.06 4.38
CA GLU A 43 22.92 11.28 4.30
C GLU A 43 22.72 9.86 4.86
N ASP A 44 22.01 9.71 5.98
CA ASP A 44 21.67 8.42 6.56
C ASP A 44 20.80 7.59 5.61
N ALA A 45 19.81 8.23 4.98
CA ALA A 45 18.96 7.62 3.97
C ALA A 45 19.78 7.07 2.80
N ARG A 46 20.68 7.89 2.22
CA ARG A 46 21.58 7.45 1.14
C ARG A 46 22.52 6.34 1.59
N ARG A 47 23.08 6.41 2.80
CA ARG A 47 23.93 5.35 3.38
C ARG A 47 23.16 4.04 3.56
N GLY A 48 21.90 4.11 3.98
CA GLY A 48 20.99 2.97 4.06
C GLY A 48 20.80 2.33 2.68
N LEU A 49 20.40 3.13 1.68
CA LEU A 49 20.21 2.68 0.30
C LEU A 49 21.47 2.02 -0.25
N ARG A 50 22.61 2.69 -0.21
CA ARG A 50 23.89 2.17 -0.71
C ARG A 50 24.29 0.83 -0.08
N ARG A 51 24.00 0.65 1.22
CA ARG A 51 24.38 -0.56 1.95
C ARG A 51 23.49 -1.75 1.61
N HIS A 52 22.19 -1.54 1.44
CA HIS A 52 21.20 -2.63 1.39
C HIS A 52 20.51 -2.79 0.04
N MET A 53 20.46 -1.73 -0.76
CA MET A 53 19.85 -1.69 -2.10
C MET A 53 20.70 -0.80 -3.03
N PRO A 54 22.00 -1.11 -3.22
CA PRO A 54 22.92 -0.25 -3.97
C PRO A 54 22.42 0.08 -5.37
N ASP A 55 21.82 -0.91 -6.04
CA ASP A 55 21.31 -0.73 -7.40
C ASP A 55 19.99 0.07 -7.47
N TYR A 56 19.35 0.36 -6.33
CA TYR A 56 18.20 1.26 -6.23
C TYR A 56 18.63 2.71 -5.99
N GLU A 57 19.87 2.96 -5.51
CA GLU A 57 20.37 4.32 -5.22
C GLU A 57 20.26 5.23 -6.47
N THR A 58 20.65 4.73 -7.65
CA THR A 58 20.53 5.48 -8.91
C THR A 58 19.08 5.77 -9.29
N LEU A 59 18.18 4.80 -9.14
CA LEU A 59 16.76 5.03 -9.39
C LEU A 59 16.18 6.08 -8.44
N TRP A 60 16.56 6.05 -7.16
CA TRP A 60 16.13 7.06 -6.21
C TRP A 60 16.58 8.47 -6.63
N ASP A 61 17.81 8.62 -7.12
CA ASP A 61 18.32 9.88 -7.66
C ASP A 61 17.52 10.38 -8.88
N GLU A 62 17.17 9.46 -9.79
CA GLU A 62 16.34 9.77 -10.96
C GLU A 62 14.92 10.19 -10.54
N LEU A 63 14.28 9.44 -9.64
CA LEU A 63 12.94 9.76 -9.14
C LEU A 63 12.90 11.14 -8.49
N ASN A 64 13.89 11.48 -7.65
CA ASN A 64 14.02 12.79 -7.03
C ASN A 64 14.20 13.90 -8.06
N THR A 65 15.05 13.67 -9.06
CA THR A 65 15.34 14.65 -10.12
C THR A 65 14.09 14.93 -10.96
N VAL A 66 13.35 13.89 -11.35
CA VAL A 66 12.19 13.99 -12.25
C VAL A 66 11.02 14.75 -11.62
N CYS A 67 10.84 14.67 -10.30
CA CYS A 67 9.82 15.41 -9.59
C CYS A 67 10.30 16.72 -8.94
N GLY A 68 11.60 17.06 -9.07
CA GLY A 68 12.17 18.24 -8.43
C GLY A 68 12.08 18.17 -6.90
N ALA A 69 12.31 16.99 -6.32
CA ALA A 69 12.25 16.75 -4.89
C ALA A 69 13.24 17.66 -4.13
N ASP A 70 12.75 18.32 -3.08
CA ASP A 70 13.60 18.92 -2.05
C ASP A 70 14.16 17.85 -1.09
N ASP A 71 14.99 18.26 -0.14
CA ASP A 71 15.61 17.34 0.82
C ASP A 71 14.59 16.55 1.64
N GLU A 72 13.41 17.12 1.91
CA GLU A 72 12.35 16.45 2.66
C GLU A 72 11.68 15.36 1.81
N ALA A 73 11.34 15.67 0.57
CA ALA A 73 10.82 14.73 -0.40
C ALA A 73 11.82 13.61 -0.67
N ALA A 74 13.09 13.94 -0.88
CA ALA A 74 14.14 12.96 -1.11
C ALA A 74 14.29 12.01 0.09
N ARG A 75 14.25 12.55 1.32
CA ARG A 75 14.23 11.74 2.55
C ARG A 75 13.03 10.81 2.60
N PHE A 76 11.83 11.31 2.34
CA PHE A 76 10.64 10.48 2.32
C PHE A 76 10.75 9.36 1.26
N LEU A 77 11.19 9.70 0.05
CA LEU A 77 11.30 8.76 -1.07
C LEU A 77 12.36 7.67 -0.85
N SER A 78 13.35 7.91 0.00
CA SER A 78 14.28 6.85 0.44
C SER A 78 13.61 5.80 1.33
N PHE A 79 12.47 6.17 1.91
CA PHE A 79 11.69 5.45 2.91
C PHE A 79 12.54 4.73 3.96
N TRP A 80 13.64 5.37 4.36
CA TRP A 80 14.55 4.91 5.39
C TRP A 80 14.10 5.40 6.77
N ALA A 81 13.92 4.46 7.68
CA ALA A 81 13.37 4.61 9.03
C ALA A 81 12.14 5.54 9.09
N PRO A 82 11.08 5.29 8.28
CA PRO A 82 9.91 6.15 8.27
C PRO A 82 9.18 6.09 9.63
N PRO A 83 8.32 7.07 9.93
CA PRO A 83 7.40 6.98 11.06
C PRO A 83 6.48 5.77 10.97
N ARG A 84 5.86 5.37 12.09
CA ARG A 84 4.95 4.21 12.13
C ARG A 84 3.72 4.44 11.24
N TYR A 85 3.34 3.42 10.49
CA TYR A 85 2.08 3.32 9.76
C TYR A 85 1.56 1.87 9.82
N LEU A 86 0.26 1.69 9.55
CA LEU A 86 -0.41 0.38 9.64
C LEU A 86 -0.96 0.00 8.27
N VAL A 87 -0.85 -1.27 7.93
CA VAL A 87 -1.39 -1.85 6.69
C VAL A 87 -2.16 -3.12 7.06
N ASN A 88 -3.49 -3.08 7.04
CA ASN A 88 -4.28 -4.24 7.42
C ASN A 88 -4.74 -4.99 6.19
N CYS A 89 -4.56 -6.31 6.16
CA CYS A 89 -4.88 -7.09 4.97
C CYS A 89 -5.22 -8.55 5.33
N SER A 90 -5.75 -9.26 4.35
CA SER A 90 -5.66 -10.73 4.25
C SER A 90 -4.99 -11.06 2.93
N GLN A 91 -4.16 -12.09 2.89
CA GLN A 91 -3.57 -12.61 1.65
C GLN A 91 -3.56 -14.14 1.67
N ALA A 92 -3.62 -14.74 0.48
CA ALA A 92 -3.57 -16.18 0.31
C ALA A 92 -3.03 -16.56 -1.07
N VAL A 93 -2.47 -17.77 -1.16
CA VAL A 93 -1.97 -18.40 -2.39
C VAL A 93 -2.63 -19.75 -2.60
N VAL A 94 -2.86 -20.09 -3.86
CA VAL A 94 -3.18 -21.45 -4.32
C VAL A 94 -2.46 -21.72 -5.62
N VAL A 95 -2.23 -23.00 -5.91
CA VAL A 95 -1.84 -23.48 -7.23
C VAL A 95 -2.93 -24.41 -7.70
N ASP A 96 -3.70 -23.98 -8.70
CA ASP A 96 -4.79 -24.76 -9.30
C ASP A 96 -4.45 -25.12 -10.75
N ASP A 97 -5.42 -25.68 -11.48
CA ASP A 97 -5.23 -26.12 -12.88
C ASP A 97 -4.85 -24.96 -13.83
N ASP A 98 -5.17 -23.71 -13.48
CA ASP A 98 -4.80 -22.51 -14.23
C ASP A 98 -3.43 -21.94 -13.78
N GLY A 99 -2.79 -22.57 -12.79
CA GLY A 99 -1.46 -22.26 -12.31
C GLY A 99 -1.42 -21.52 -10.96
N PRO A 100 -0.29 -20.86 -10.62
CA PRO A 100 -0.14 -20.10 -9.38
C PRO A 100 -1.07 -18.88 -9.34
N PHE A 101 -1.73 -18.68 -8.20
CA PHE A 101 -2.64 -17.56 -7.94
C PHE A 101 -2.38 -16.95 -6.56
N LEU A 102 -2.14 -15.64 -6.53
CA LEU A 102 -2.04 -14.84 -5.31
C LEU A 102 -3.25 -13.89 -5.23
N ILE A 103 -3.85 -13.76 -4.04
CA ILE A 103 -4.94 -12.82 -3.77
C ILE A 103 -4.71 -12.07 -2.47
N ARG A 104 -5.11 -10.79 -2.45
CA ARG A 104 -5.04 -9.92 -1.28
C ARG A 104 -6.28 -9.03 -1.17
N ASN A 105 -6.83 -8.93 0.04
CA ASN A 105 -7.68 -7.80 0.44
C ASN A 105 -6.80 -6.74 1.08
N TYR A 106 -6.91 -5.51 0.59
CA TYR A 106 -6.30 -4.34 1.19
C TYR A 106 -7.33 -3.61 2.07
N ASP A 107 -7.13 -3.60 3.38
CA ASP A 107 -8.03 -2.98 4.35
C ASP A 107 -7.46 -1.67 4.90
N LEU A 108 -8.16 -0.57 4.64
CA LEU A 108 -7.83 0.76 5.11
C LEU A 108 -9.10 1.62 5.14
N ASP A 109 -9.03 2.81 5.71
CA ASP A 109 -9.93 3.88 5.31
C ASP A 109 -9.75 4.16 3.80
N PRO A 110 -10.80 4.04 2.95
CA PRO A 110 -10.71 4.34 1.53
C PRO A 110 -10.13 5.73 1.23
N ASP A 111 -10.31 6.69 2.13
CA ASP A 111 -9.88 8.07 1.93
C ASP A 111 -8.36 8.22 1.99
N LEU A 112 -7.68 7.25 2.59
CA LEU A 112 -6.22 7.18 2.77
C LEU A 112 -5.48 6.43 1.65
N ASN A 113 -6.19 5.79 0.72
CA ASN A 113 -5.56 4.99 -0.31
C ASN A 113 -5.16 5.84 -1.54
N GLU A 114 -3.98 5.57 -2.11
CA GLU A 114 -3.47 6.29 -3.30
C GLU A 114 -4.14 5.86 -4.62
N ALA A 115 -4.96 4.80 -4.59
CA ALA A 115 -5.84 4.33 -5.66
C ALA A 115 -5.15 4.18 -7.03
N THR A 116 -3.85 3.89 -7.06
CA THR A 116 -3.06 3.90 -8.31
C THR A 116 -2.44 2.53 -8.54
N LEU A 117 -2.83 1.88 -9.63
CA LEU A 117 -2.08 0.77 -10.22
C LEU A 117 -1.00 1.35 -11.13
N LEU A 118 0.26 0.98 -10.91
CA LEU A 118 1.38 1.53 -11.67
C LEU A 118 2.18 0.40 -12.33
N SER A 119 2.29 0.47 -13.66
CA SER A 119 3.22 -0.32 -14.47
C SER A 119 4.50 0.48 -14.70
N THR A 120 5.63 -0.08 -14.28
CA THR A 120 6.95 0.56 -14.37
C THR A 120 7.96 -0.39 -15.01
N ARG A 121 8.90 0.13 -15.80
CA ARG A 121 10.11 -0.61 -16.23
C ARG A 121 11.43 0.07 -15.79
N TRP A 122 11.38 0.82 -14.69
CA TRP A 122 12.43 1.76 -14.27
C TRP A 122 13.83 1.14 -14.10
N ARG A 123 13.94 -0.15 -13.74
CA ARG A 123 15.22 -0.87 -13.63
C ARG A 123 15.37 -1.98 -14.67
N GLY A 124 14.77 -1.81 -15.84
CA GLY A 124 14.84 -2.76 -16.95
C GLY A 124 13.93 -3.98 -16.80
N GLN A 125 13.39 -4.24 -15.61
CA GLN A 125 12.37 -5.26 -15.35
C GLN A 125 10.98 -4.62 -15.25
N ARG A 126 9.98 -5.15 -15.97
CA ARG A 126 8.60 -4.66 -15.84
C ARG A 126 7.97 -5.16 -14.55
N VAL A 127 7.37 -4.23 -13.80
CA VAL A 127 6.66 -4.44 -12.54
C VAL A 127 5.31 -3.73 -12.62
N VAL A 128 4.23 -4.43 -12.24
CA VAL A 128 2.90 -3.85 -12.09
C VAL A 128 2.43 -4.10 -10.66
N GLY A 129 1.90 -3.07 -10.00
CA GLY A 129 1.39 -3.22 -8.64
C GLY A 129 0.66 -1.99 -8.13
N MET A 130 0.01 -2.14 -6.98
CA MET A 130 -0.69 -1.07 -6.30
C MET A 130 0.29 -0.18 -5.54
N VAL A 131 0.26 1.12 -5.85
CA VAL A 131 1.12 2.13 -5.23
C VAL A 131 0.82 2.26 -3.74
N GLU A 132 1.89 2.37 -2.95
CA GLU A 132 1.87 2.68 -1.53
C GLU A 132 3.14 3.47 -1.19
N ALA A 133 2.99 4.59 -0.47
CA ALA A 133 4.07 5.53 -0.21
C ALA A 133 4.74 6.03 -1.50
N MET A 134 3.92 6.41 -2.50
CA MET A 134 4.33 6.92 -3.82
C MET A 134 5.21 5.97 -4.65
N ALA A 135 6.52 5.96 -4.43
CA ALA A 135 7.46 5.13 -5.19
C ALA A 135 7.40 3.65 -4.77
N GLY A 136 6.79 3.34 -3.61
CA GLY A 136 6.64 1.98 -3.12
C GLY A 136 5.47 1.21 -3.74
N LEU A 137 5.29 -0.03 -3.28
CA LEU A 137 4.17 -0.92 -3.65
C LEU A 137 3.58 -1.62 -2.43
N ALA A 138 2.26 -1.78 -2.42
CA ALA A 138 1.58 -2.61 -1.43
C ALA A 138 1.59 -4.10 -1.84
N ASP A 139 1.41 -4.36 -3.13
CA ASP A 139 1.43 -5.66 -3.78
C ASP A 139 1.76 -5.47 -5.27
N GLY A 140 2.05 -6.55 -5.96
CA GLY A 140 2.37 -6.50 -7.39
C GLY A 140 2.92 -7.81 -7.93
N MET A 141 3.25 -7.79 -9.21
CA MET A 141 4.03 -8.84 -9.85
C MET A 141 4.97 -8.28 -10.91
N ASN A 142 5.98 -9.07 -11.29
CA ASN A 142 6.97 -8.70 -12.29
C ASN A 142 6.99 -9.67 -13.49
N GLU A 143 7.72 -9.29 -14.54
CA GLU A 143 7.75 -10.07 -15.80
C GLU A 143 8.55 -11.36 -15.74
N THR A 144 9.31 -11.57 -14.68
CA THR A 144 9.92 -12.88 -14.38
C THR A 144 8.93 -13.80 -13.66
N GLY A 145 7.70 -13.34 -13.41
CA GLY A 145 6.61 -14.13 -12.85
C GLY A 145 6.74 -14.33 -11.35
N LEU A 146 7.31 -13.36 -10.63
CA LEU A 146 7.21 -13.26 -9.18
C LEU A 146 6.06 -12.31 -8.84
N ALA A 147 5.11 -12.78 -8.05
CA ALA A 147 4.09 -11.97 -7.40
C ALA A 147 4.38 -11.85 -5.90
N ALA A 148 4.04 -10.72 -5.31
CA ALA A 148 4.25 -10.47 -3.89
C ALA A 148 3.12 -9.60 -3.32
N SER A 149 2.74 -9.88 -2.09
CA SER A 149 1.82 -9.04 -1.33
C SER A 149 2.18 -9.02 0.15
N LEU A 150 1.55 -8.13 0.92
CA LEU A 150 1.89 -7.97 2.34
C LEU A 150 0.68 -7.77 3.25
N THR A 151 0.87 -8.09 4.52
CA THR A 151 0.02 -7.69 5.64
C THR A 151 0.89 -7.13 6.77
N PHE A 152 0.29 -6.44 7.74
CA PHE A 152 1.00 -6.01 8.94
C PHE A 152 1.32 -7.19 9.86
N GLY A 153 2.51 -7.21 10.46
CA GLY A 153 2.97 -8.33 11.30
C GLY A 153 2.42 -8.35 12.73
N GLY A 154 1.57 -7.39 13.11
CA GLY A 154 0.90 -7.38 14.41
C GLY A 154 1.72 -6.84 15.58
N ARG A 155 2.85 -6.16 15.32
CA ARG A 155 3.73 -5.58 16.35
C ARG A 155 4.09 -4.14 16.04
N VAL A 156 4.12 -3.30 17.08
CA VAL A 156 4.40 -1.86 16.98
C VAL A 156 5.87 -1.50 17.16
N GLU A 157 6.74 -2.49 17.40
CA GLU A 157 8.19 -2.27 17.50
C GLU A 157 8.70 -1.57 16.24
N ARG A 158 9.53 -0.54 16.42
CA ARG A 158 10.13 0.23 15.32
C ARG A 158 11.63 0.35 15.54
N ARG A 159 12.43 0.09 14.50
CA ARG A 159 13.88 0.32 14.48
C ARG A 159 14.32 0.95 13.16
N PRO A 160 15.56 1.45 13.05
CA PRO A 160 16.12 1.84 11.76
C PRO A 160 16.05 0.68 10.76
N GLY A 161 15.48 0.94 9.59
CA GLY A 161 15.20 -0.03 8.54
C GLY A 161 14.33 0.63 7.47
N PHE A 162 14.05 -0.06 6.37
CA PHE A 162 13.19 0.47 5.32
C PHE A 162 11.71 0.25 5.62
N GLY A 163 10.89 1.18 5.14
CA GLY A 163 9.46 0.93 5.04
C GLY A 163 9.13 -0.13 4.00
N ILE A 164 8.14 -0.97 4.34
CA ILE A 164 7.77 -2.13 3.52
C ILE A 164 7.43 -1.81 2.07
N PRO A 165 6.78 -0.69 1.69
CA PRO A 165 6.49 -0.37 0.30
C PRO A 165 7.74 -0.28 -0.57
N LEU A 166 8.83 0.26 -0.03
CA LEU A 166 10.09 0.32 -0.75
C LEU A 166 10.75 -1.06 -0.86
N ILE A 167 10.67 -1.87 0.20
CA ILE A 167 11.12 -3.27 0.16
C ILE A 167 10.35 -4.03 -0.93
N MET A 168 9.02 -3.91 -0.99
CA MET A 168 8.20 -4.55 -2.01
C MET A 168 8.56 -4.10 -3.43
N ARG A 169 8.73 -2.79 -3.64
CA ARG A 169 9.20 -2.25 -4.93
C ARG A 169 10.55 -2.84 -5.31
N TYR A 170 11.49 -2.90 -4.36
CA TYR A 170 12.81 -3.45 -4.61
C TYR A 170 12.76 -4.94 -4.95
N LEU A 171 12.01 -5.74 -4.19
CA LEU A 171 11.80 -7.17 -4.46
C LEU A 171 11.31 -7.38 -5.88
N LEU A 172 10.22 -6.71 -6.26
CA LEU A 172 9.62 -6.90 -7.57
C LEU A 172 10.50 -6.39 -8.73
N GLN A 173 11.42 -5.44 -8.48
CA GLN A 173 12.36 -4.93 -9.49
C GLN A 173 13.71 -5.67 -9.55
N SER A 174 13.98 -6.61 -8.64
CA SER A 174 15.31 -7.25 -8.55
C SER A 174 15.26 -8.77 -8.48
N CYS A 175 14.17 -9.34 -7.97
CA CYS A 175 14.04 -10.77 -7.74
C CYS A 175 13.35 -11.45 -8.93
N ARG A 176 13.81 -12.66 -9.27
CA ARG A 176 13.23 -13.45 -10.37
C ARG A 176 12.17 -14.44 -9.87
N ASP A 177 12.38 -15.00 -8.69
CA ASP A 177 11.57 -16.06 -8.10
C ASP A 177 11.49 -15.95 -6.56
N VAL A 178 10.87 -16.94 -5.91
CA VAL A 178 10.70 -16.98 -4.47
C VAL A 178 12.04 -17.05 -3.72
N GLN A 179 13.04 -17.75 -4.26
CA GLN A 179 14.33 -17.88 -3.60
C GLN A 179 15.04 -16.53 -3.52
N ASP A 180 15.15 -15.82 -4.66
CA ASP A 180 15.72 -14.48 -4.71
C ASP A 180 15.01 -13.56 -3.69
N ALA A 181 13.68 -13.61 -3.65
CA ALA A 181 12.87 -12.77 -2.75
C ALA A 181 13.12 -13.07 -1.27
N VAL A 182 13.21 -14.35 -0.88
CA VAL A 182 13.51 -14.77 0.49
C VAL A 182 14.91 -14.30 0.91
N GLU A 183 15.90 -14.38 0.02
CA GLU A 183 17.27 -13.91 0.29
C GLU A 183 17.32 -12.40 0.51
N VAL A 184 16.63 -11.63 -0.34
CA VAL A 184 16.51 -10.18 -0.17
C VAL A 184 15.81 -9.84 1.15
N LEU A 185 14.68 -10.48 1.46
CA LEU A 185 13.92 -10.26 2.70
C LEU A 185 14.69 -10.62 3.99
N ARG A 186 15.68 -11.51 3.93
CA ARG A 186 16.59 -11.81 5.04
C ARG A 186 17.66 -10.73 5.23
N SER A 187 18.05 -10.04 4.16
CA SER A 187 19.18 -9.12 4.13
C SER A 187 18.80 -7.65 4.38
N ILE A 188 17.57 -7.26 3.99
CA ILE A 188 17.11 -5.87 4.11
C ILE A 188 16.45 -5.65 5.48
N PRO A 189 16.90 -4.66 6.26
CA PRO A 189 16.27 -4.34 7.53
C PRO A 189 14.89 -3.73 7.29
N SER A 190 13.85 -4.32 7.86
CA SER A 190 12.51 -3.72 7.91
C SER A 190 12.39 -2.82 9.15
N HIS A 191 11.81 -1.63 9.00
CA HIS A 191 11.62 -0.73 10.15
C HIS A 191 10.54 -1.19 11.14
N MET A 192 9.61 -2.04 10.71
CA MET A 192 8.46 -2.54 11.46
C MET A 192 8.16 -4.00 11.09
N SER A 193 7.17 -4.60 11.76
CA SER A 193 6.80 -6.00 11.51
C SER A 193 5.80 -6.15 10.37
N TYR A 194 6.07 -7.07 9.44
CA TYR A 194 5.24 -7.35 8.26
C TYR A 194 5.24 -8.84 7.94
N ASN A 195 4.21 -9.29 7.24
CA ASN A 195 4.18 -10.61 6.63
C ASN A 195 4.17 -10.42 5.12
N VAL A 196 5.19 -10.90 4.42
CA VAL A 196 5.29 -10.81 2.97
C VAL A 196 5.06 -12.20 2.40
N THR A 197 4.02 -12.36 1.59
CA THR A 197 3.79 -13.60 0.84
C THR A 197 4.27 -13.40 -0.59
N VAL A 198 5.13 -14.30 -1.05
CA VAL A 198 5.68 -14.33 -2.41
C VAL A 198 5.28 -15.61 -3.11
N LEU A 199 5.04 -15.54 -4.41
CA LEU A 199 4.62 -16.66 -5.27
C LEU A 199 5.29 -16.52 -6.64
N ASP A 200 5.94 -17.58 -7.13
CA ASP A 200 6.53 -17.57 -8.47
C ASP A 200 5.70 -18.34 -9.50
N ARG A 201 6.06 -18.17 -10.79
CA ARG A 201 5.43 -18.83 -11.94
C ARG A 201 5.51 -20.36 -11.91
N ASN A 202 6.42 -20.93 -11.13
CA ASN A 202 6.58 -22.38 -11.00
C ASN A 202 5.67 -22.94 -9.89
N GLY A 203 4.94 -22.07 -9.17
CA GLY A 203 4.07 -22.47 -8.08
C GLY A 203 4.78 -22.63 -6.76
N ASN A 204 6.03 -22.17 -6.61
CA ASN A 204 6.64 -22.09 -5.29
C ASN A 204 6.11 -20.85 -4.58
N TRP A 205 5.92 -20.92 -3.27
CA TRP A 205 5.56 -19.77 -2.45
C TRP A 205 6.32 -19.77 -1.12
N ALA A 206 6.39 -18.60 -0.50
CA ALA A 206 6.82 -18.45 0.89
C ALA A 206 6.05 -17.31 1.54
N THR A 207 5.73 -17.47 2.83
CA THR A 207 5.29 -16.38 3.69
C THR A 207 6.41 -16.06 4.66
N VAL A 208 6.91 -14.82 4.59
CA VAL A 208 8.09 -14.35 5.29
C VAL A 208 7.69 -13.32 6.34
N PHE A 209 7.94 -13.64 7.60
CA PHE A 209 7.69 -12.77 8.74
C PHE A 209 8.93 -11.91 9.00
N LEU A 210 8.78 -10.61 8.79
CA LEU A 210 9.78 -9.61 9.07
C LEU A 210 9.50 -8.99 10.44
N ALA A 211 10.55 -8.76 11.21
CA ALA A 211 10.49 -7.96 12.42
C ALA A 211 11.79 -7.17 12.56
N PRO A 212 11.74 -5.91 13.02
CA PRO A 212 12.93 -5.07 13.14
C PRO A 212 13.91 -5.57 14.21
N ASP A 213 13.40 -6.32 15.19
CA ASP A 213 14.10 -6.74 16.41
C ASP A 213 14.30 -8.26 16.52
N ARG A 214 13.94 -9.02 15.48
CA ARG A 214 14.05 -10.50 15.47
C ARG A 214 14.53 -10.98 14.10
N PRO A 215 15.14 -12.18 14.02
CA PRO A 215 15.46 -12.80 12.74
C PRO A 215 14.21 -13.01 11.87
N THR A 216 14.38 -12.88 10.57
CA THR A 216 13.36 -13.22 9.58
C THR A 216 12.97 -14.69 9.69
N ILE A 217 11.67 -14.97 9.75
CA ILE A 217 11.11 -16.33 9.75
C ILE A 217 10.50 -16.60 8.38
N VAL A 218 10.85 -17.73 7.77
CA VAL A 218 10.32 -18.16 6.47
C VAL A 218 9.44 -19.37 6.69
N THR A 219 8.23 -19.35 6.16
CA THR A 219 7.27 -20.45 6.25
C THR A 219 6.67 -20.74 4.87
N GLU A 220 6.09 -21.92 4.71
CA GLU A 220 5.29 -22.30 3.54
C GLU A 220 3.78 -22.12 3.82
N GLN A 221 3.42 -21.26 4.78
CA GLN A 221 2.02 -20.99 5.08
C GLN A 221 1.36 -20.28 3.89
N PRO A 222 0.27 -20.84 3.30
CA PRO A 222 -0.32 -20.31 2.08
C PRO A 222 -1.26 -19.12 2.32
N TRP A 223 -1.26 -18.55 3.52
CA TRP A 223 -2.09 -17.42 3.90
C TRP A 223 -1.38 -16.56 4.93
N ALA A 224 -1.76 -15.29 5.02
CA ALA A 224 -1.40 -14.43 6.13
C ALA A 224 -2.51 -13.40 6.39
N THR A 225 -2.72 -13.11 7.66
CA THR A 225 -3.54 -11.97 8.12
C THR A 225 -2.62 -11.01 8.89
N ASN A 226 -3.08 -10.34 9.93
CA ASN A 226 -2.33 -9.23 10.55
C ASN A 226 -1.61 -9.63 11.84
N HIS A 227 -1.07 -10.83 11.88
CA HIS A 227 -0.28 -11.38 12.99
C HIS A 227 0.78 -12.34 12.43
N GLN A 228 1.81 -12.64 13.23
CA GLN A 228 2.87 -13.60 12.88
C GLN A 228 2.58 -14.95 13.55
N LEU A 229 3.39 -15.34 14.53
CA LEU A 229 3.21 -16.59 15.28
C LEU A 229 1.98 -16.55 16.21
N GLY A 230 1.48 -15.35 16.52
CA GLY A 230 0.32 -15.13 17.38
C GLY A 230 0.01 -13.64 17.51
N VAL A 231 -1.05 -13.33 18.25
CA VAL A 231 -1.49 -11.94 18.48
C VAL A 231 -0.65 -11.29 19.59
N GLU A 232 0.37 -10.53 19.19
CA GLU A 232 1.20 -9.76 20.13
C GLU A 232 0.65 -8.34 20.41
N TRP A 233 -0.33 -7.87 19.63
CA TRP A 233 -1.04 -6.61 19.88
C TRP A 233 -2.56 -6.81 19.96
N PRO A 234 -3.11 -7.12 21.15
CA PRO A 234 -4.51 -7.54 21.29
C PRO A 234 -5.55 -6.54 20.78
N ARG A 235 -5.33 -5.23 20.95
CA ARG A 235 -6.27 -4.20 20.47
C ARG A 235 -6.39 -4.23 18.95
N HIS A 236 -5.27 -4.28 18.26
CA HIS A 236 -5.22 -4.36 16.80
C HIS A 236 -5.73 -5.72 16.29
N GLY A 237 -5.41 -6.82 16.98
CA GLY A 237 -5.92 -8.15 16.66
C GLY A 237 -7.45 -8.22 16.68
N ARG A 238 -8.10 -7.53 17.62
CA ARG A 238 -9.56 -7.41 17.69
C ARG A 238 -10.14 -6.59 16.53
N ILE A 239 -9.61 -5.38 16.30
CA ILE A 239 -10.11 -4.47 15.24
C ILE A 239 -9.97 -5.12 13.85
N SER A 240 -8.82 -5.76 13.60
CA SER A 240 -8.54 -6.41 12.33
C SER A 240 -9.16 -7.81 12.20
N ARG A 241 -9.77 -8.36 13.27
CA ARG A 241 -10.30 -9.73 13.33
C ARG A 241 -9.30 -10.76 12.80
N THR A 242 -8.02 -10.58 13.15
CA THR A 242 -6.89 -11.27 12.51
C THR A 242 -6.95 -12.79 12.65
N MET A 243 -7.38 -13.28 13.82
CA MET A 243 -7.53 -14.71 14.11
C MET A 243 -8.71 -15.32 13.37
N GLU A 244 -9.87 -14.67 13.42
CA GLU A 244 -11.08 -15.17 12.74
C GLU A 244 -10.88 -15.28 11.22
N ARG A 245 -10.21 -14.28 10.62
CA ARG A 245 -9.84 -14.35 9.20
C ARG A 245 -8.82 -15.45 8.90
N ALA A 246 -7.90 -15.70 9.83
CA ALA A 246 -6.91 -16.76 9.69
C ALA A 246 -7.56 -18.15 9.78
N GLU A 247 -8.45 -18.37 10.75
CA GLU A 247 -9.22 -19.61 10.90
C GLU A 247 -10.00 -19.95 9.62
N VAL A 248 -10.72 -18.98 9.04
CA VAL A 248 -11.46 -19.20 7.78
C VAL A 248 -10.53 -19.52 6.60
N LEU A 249 -9.38 -18.85 6.50
CA LEU A 249 -8.42 -19.12 5.43
C LEU A 249 -7.72 -20.47 5.62
N GLU A 250 -7.38 -20.82 6.85
CA GLU A 250 -6.76 -22.09 7.21
C GLU A 250 -7.70 -23.26 6.93
N GLU A 251 -8.95 -23.21 7.39
CA GLU A 251 -9.97 -24.22 7.13
C GLU A 251 -10.24 -24.40 5.62
N LEU A 252 -10.28 -23.30 4.86
CA LEU A 252 -10.47 -23.35 3.42
C LEU A 252 -9.26 -24.03 2.76
N LEU A 253 -8.04 -23.60 3.06
CA LEU A 253 -6.81 -24.04 2.38
C LEU A 253 -6.32 -25.42 2.83
N GLN A 254 -6.87 -25.99 3.90
CA GLN A 254 -6.70 -27.40 4.26
C GLN A 254 -7.48 -28.36 3.34
N GLN A 255 -8.44 -27.86 2.56
CA GLN A 255 -9.19 -28.67 1.61
C GLN A 255 -8.33 -29.01 0.39
N THR A 256 -8.47 -30.23 -0.14
CA THR A 256 -7.78 -30.64 -1.37
C THR A 256 -8.41 -29.98 -2.59
N GLY A 257 -7.60 -29.37 -3.46
CA GLY A 257 -8.06 -28.83 -4.74
C GLY A 257 -8.83 -27.51 -4.64
N VAL A 258 -8.49 -26.65 -3.67
CA VAL A 258 -9.06 -25.29 -3.60
C VAL A 258 -8.67 -24.51 -4.85
N SER A 259 -9.68 -24.09 -5.61
CA SER A 259 -9.52 -23.27 -6.80
C SER A 259 -9.42 -21.78 -6.46
N ALA A 260 -8.82 -20.99 -7.35
CA ALA A 260 -8.86 -19.53 -7.28
C ALA A 260 -10.30 -19.01 -7.21
N THR A 261 -11.26 -19.66 -7.87
CA THR A 261 -12.69 -19.29 -7.80
C THR A 261 -13.25 -19.38 -6.38
N GLN A 262 -12.96 -20.46 -5.65
CA GLN A 262 -13.38 -20.59 -4.25
C GLN A 262 -12.71 -19.54 -3.37
N LEU A 263 -11.43 -19.27 -3.60
CA LEU A 263 -10.69 -18.27 -2.84
C LEU A 263 -11.21 -16.85 -3.08
N ARG A 264 -11.46 -16.46 -4.33
CA ARG A 264 -12.11 -15.18 -4.69
C ARG A 264 -13.48 -15.02 -4.02
N LYS A 265 -14.27 -16.09 -3.98
CA LYS A 265 -15.56 -16.09 -3.28
C LYS A 265 -15.36 -15.84 -1.78
N ALA A 266 -14.39 -16.49 -1.14
CA ALA A 266 -14.10 -16.26 0.28
C ALA A 266 -13.66 -14.82 0.55
N PHE A 267 -12.75 -14.28 -0.28
CA PHE A 267 -12.25 -12.90 -0.15
C PHE A 267 -13.29 -11.81 -0.37
N ARG A 268 -14.43 -12.12 -1.01
CA ARG A 268 -15.58 -11.21 -1.19
C ARG A 268 -16.62 -11.26 -0.08
N ASN A 269 -16.43 -12.11 0.91
CA ASN A 269 -17.38 -12.33 1.99
C ASN A 269 -16.73 -12.12 3.36
N ALA A 270 -17.56 -11.78 4.34
CA ALA A 270 -17.12 -11.75 5.73
C ALA A 270 -16.67 -13.15 6.18
N PRO A 271 -15.70 -13.25 7.09
CA PRO A 271 -15.00 -12.16 7.78
C PRO A 271 -13.79 -11.61 7.01
N ILE A 272 -13.41 -12.19 5.88
CA ILE A 272 -12.20 -11.79 5.11
C ILE A 272 -12.40 -10.41 4.46
N PHE A 273 -13.57 -10.16 3.90
CA PHE A 273 -13.98 -8.84 3.42
C PHE A 273 -14.54 -8.00 4.57
N SER A 274 -13.97 -6.81 4.79
CA SER A 274 -14.43 -5.86 5.81
C SER A 274 -15.24 -4.73 5.18
N THR A 275 -16.38 -4.39 5.77
CA THR A 275 -17.24 -3.24 5.36
C THR A 275 -17.33 -2.17 6.44
N ASN A 276 -16.41 -2.16 7.42
CA ASN A 276 -16.46 -1.28 8.59
C ASN A 276 -16.02 0.18 8.31
N TYR A 277 -16.39 0.67 7.13
CA TYR A 277 -15.99 1.98 6.60
C TYR A 277 -16.38 3.15 7.51
N ALA A 278 -17.51 3.03 8.22
CA ALA A 278 -17.97 4.03 9.18
C ALA A 278 -17.01 4.21 10.37
N GLU A 279 -16.15 3.24 10.65
CA GLU A 279 -15.11 3.30 11.69
C GLU A 279 -13.71 3.58 11.10
N GLY A 280 -13.63 4.00 9.83
CA GLY A 280 -12.37 4.27 9.13
C GLY A 280 -11.58 3.00 8.78
N PHE A 281 -12.27 1.87 8.55
CA PHE A 281 -11.63 0.59 8.26
C PHE A 281 -12.46 -0.31 7.33
N GLY A 282 -12.01 -0.61 6.11
CA GLY A 282 -12.67 -1.61 5.29
C GLY A 282 -11.85 -2.05 4.10
N THR A 283 -12.29 -3.09 3.40
CA THR A 283 -11.58 -3.62 2.22
C THR A 283 -11.76 -2.66 1.05
N VAL A 284 -10.71 -1.89 0.77
CA VAL A 284 -10.68 -0.87 -0.29
C VAL A 284 -10.71 -1.54 -1.66
N TYR A 285 -9.92 -2.59 -1.85
CA TYR A 285 -9.92 -3.43 -3.05
C TYR A 285 -9.43 -4.83 -2.73
N THR A 286 -9.79 -5.77 -3.61
CA THR A 286 -9.16 -7.10 -3.69
C THR A 286 -8.27 -7.14 -4.93
N ALA A 287 -6.98 -7.41 -4.78
CA ALA A 287 -6.04 -7.61 -5.88
C ALA A 287 -5.76 -9.10 -6.08
N THR A 288 -5.66 -9.54 -7.33
CA THR A 288 -5.26 -10.90 -7.69
C THR A 288 -4.19 -10.91 -8.76
N TYR A 289 -3.25 -11.85 -8.66
CA TYR A 289 -2.11 -11.99 -9.56
C TYR A 289 -2.00 -13.44 -10.04
N ARG A 290 -1.91 -13.62 -11.36
CA ARG A 290 -1.63 -14.90 -12.04
C ARG A 290 -0.29 -14.81 -12.77
N PRO A 291 0.83 -15.21 -12.14
CA PRO A 291 2.17 -15.01 -12.70
C PRO A 291 2.40 -15.69 -14.06
N THR A 292 1.80 -16.87 -14.29
CA THR A 292 1.92 -17.62 -15.56
C THR A 292 1.22 -16.96 -16.73
N GLN A 293 0.11 -16.25 -16.47
CA GLN A 293 -0.68 -15.55 -17.47
C GLN A 293 -0.29 -14.08 -17.61
N GLY A 294 0.47 -13.56 -16.64
CA GLY A 294 0.74 -12.14 -16.55
C GLY A 294 -0.51 -11.32 -16.27
N GLU A 295 -1.54 -11.89 -15.64
CA GLU A 295 -2.80 -11.18 -15.36
C GLU A 295 -2.80 -10.56 -13.95
N ILE A 296 -3.19 -9.28 -13.90
CA ILE A 296 -3.51 -8.55 -12.67
C ILE A 296 -4.98 -8.18 -12.72
N THR A 297 -5.72 -8.46 -11.65
CA THR A 297 -7.12 -8.06 -11.53
C THR A 297 -7.38 -7.37 -10.20
N LEU A 298 -8.02 -6.19 -10.26
CA LEU A 298 -8.62 -5.51 -9.11
C LEU A 298 -10.11 -5.79 -9.08
N SER A 299 -10.67 -5.97 -7.88
CA SER A 299 -12.11 -6.18 -7.73
C SER A 299 -12.70 -5.62 -6.45
N TRP A 300 -14.02 -5.42 -6.47
CA TRP A 300 -14.79 -4.78 -5.41
C TRP A 300 -16.00 -5.63 -4.99
N LYS A 301 -16.70 -5.21 -3.92
CA LYS A 301 -17.75 -6.03 -3.27
C LYS A 301 -18.93 -6.33 -4.21
N ASP A 302 -19.32 -5.37 -5.04
CA ASP A 302 -20.42 -5.52 -6.00
C ASP A 302 -20.12 -6.50 -7.14
N GLY A 303 -18.87 -6.98 -7.22
CA GLY A 303 -18.41 -7.91 -8.23
C GLY A 303 -17.77 -7.24 -9.45
N THR A 304 -17.69 -5.92 -9.50
CA THR A 304 -16.94 -5.20 -10.53
C THR A 304 -15.47 -5.61 -10.48
N GLU A 305 -14.88 -5.78 -11.65
CA GLU A 305 -13.51 -6.18 -11.86
C GLU A 305 -12.86 -5.31 -12.94
N GLN A 306 -11.57 -5.02 -12.75
CA GLN A 306 -10.71 -4.50 -13.81
C GLN A 306 -9.47 -5.37 -13.92
N SER A 307 -9.17 -5.81 -15.13
CA SER A 307 -8.07 -6.71 -15.42
C SER A 307 -7.12 -6.09 -16.43
N TRP A 308 -5.83 -6.34 -16.23
CA TRP A 308 -4.74 -5.93 -17.11
C TRP A 308 -3.80 -7.09 -17.37
N ASN A 309 -3.15 -7.06 -18.53
CA ASN A 309 -1.97 -7.87 -18.75
C ASN A 309 -0.73 -7.08 -18.34
N LEU A 310 0.23 -7.74 -17.71
CA LEU A 310 1.49 -7.13 -17.27
C LEU A 310 2.18 -6.34 -18.38
N HIS A 311 2.14 -6.85 -19.61
CA HIS A 311 2.81 -6.25 -20.75
C HIS A 311 1.97 -5.18 -21.46
N ASP A 312 0.70 -5.01 -21.08
CA ASP A 312 -0.24 -4.08 -21.69
C ASP A 312 -1.18 -3.49 -20.60
N VAL A 313 -0.66 -2.49 -19.89
CA VAL A 313 -1.41 -1.72 -18.89
C VAL A 313 -1.85 -0.41 -19.51
N ASP A 314 -3.09 -0.37 -19.98
CA ASP A 314 -3.74 0.84 -20.47
C ASP A 314 -4.23 1.73 -19.32
N ALA A 315 -4.30 3.05 -19.58
CA ALA A 315 -4.77 4.02 -18.61
C ALA A 315 -6.29 3.95 -18.45
N ARG A 316 -6.75 3.71 -17.22
CA ARG A 316 -8.17 3.61 -16.86
C ARG A 316 -8.46 4.46 -15.64
N HIS A 317 -9.73 4.81 -15.48
CA HIS A 317 -10.27 5.44 -14.27
C HIS A 317 -11.52 4.68 -13.83
N GLN A 318 -11.61 4.33 -12.55
CA GLN A 318 -12.73 3.60 -11.98
C GLN A 318 -13.17 4.24 -10.67
N PRO A 319 -14.22 5.06 -10.68
CA PRO A 319 -14.80 5.56 -9.45
C PRO A 319 -15.54 4.43 -8.70
N ILE A 320 -15.23 4.29 -7.42
CA ILE A 320 -15.79 3.30 -6.50
C ILE A 320 -16.36 4.02 -5.30
N ARG A 321 -17.61 3.72 -4.95
CA ARG A 321 -18.29 4.20 -3.76
C ARG A 321 -18.19 3.17 -2.64
N TYR A 322 -18.00 3.64 -1.41
CA TYR A 322 -17.95 2.82 -0.20
C TYR A 322 -19.06 3.22 0.78
N GLY A 323 -19.74 2.22 1.33
CA GLY A 323 -20.76 2.35 2.38
C GLY A 323 -21.04 0.99 3.05
N ASP A 324 -22.07 0.94 3.90
CA ASP A 324 -22.35 -0.22 4.77
C ASP A 324 -22.47 -1.56 4.02
N GLY A 325 -22.98 -1.53 2.78
CA GLY A 325 -23.12 -2.69 1.90
C GLY A 325 -21.84 -3.16 1.21
N GLY A 326 -20.73 -2.43 1.36
CA GLY A 326 -19.46 -2.69 0.65
C GLY A 326 -19.06 -1.60 -0.33
N SER A 327 -18.13 -1.97 -1.22
CA SER A 327 -17.68 -1.16 -2.34
C SER A 327 -18.48 -1.45 -3.61
N SER A 328 -18.87 -0.41 -4.36
CA SER A 328 -19.58 -0.55 -5.62
C SER A 328 -19.17 0.49 -6.65
N THR A 329 -19.32 0.15 -7.94
CA THR A 329 -19.06 1.06 -9.04
C THR A 329 -19.95 2.29 -8.96
N ALA A 330 -19.36 3.47 -9.05
CA ALA A 330 -20.08 4.71 -9.22
C ALA A 330 -20.16 5.04 -10.73
N THR A 331 -21.35 5.36 -11.24
CA THR A 331 -21.56 5.77 -12.64
C THR A 331 -21.25 7.25 -12.89
N THR A 332 -21.02 8.02 -11.83
CA THR A 332 -20.66 9.44 -11.88
C THR A 332 -19.54 9.71 -10.88
N LEU A 333 -18.55 10.49 -11.30
CA LEU A 333 -17.65 11.15 -10.37
C LEU A 333 -18.51 12.06 -9.51
N THR A 334 -18.58 11.82 -8.20
CA THR A 334 -19.20 12.80 -7.32
C THR A 334 -18.24 13.97 -7.26
N THR A 335 -18.51 15.03 -8.04
CA THR A 335 -17.84 16.30 -7.86
C THR A 335 -18.33 16.85 -6.53
N LEU A 336 -17.62 16.61 -5.41
CA LEU A 336 -17.99 17.30 -4.18
C LEU A 336 -17.78 18.81 -4.41
N GLN A 337 -18.64 19.62 -3.81
CA GLN A 337 -18.41 21.05 -3.82
C GLN A 337 -17.46 21.36 -2.67
N ALA A 338 -16.63 22.40 -2.81
CA ALA A 338 -15.71 22.80 -1.73
C ALA A 338 -16.43 23.10 -0.39
N SER A 339 -17.75 23.31 -0.44
CA SER A 339 -18.67 23.58 0.67
C SER A 339 -19.27 22.35 1.36
N THR A 340 -19.03 21.12 0.89
CA THR A 340 -19.61 19.93 1.51
C THR A 340 -19.03 19.70 2.92
N GLU A 341 -19.89 19.61 3.94
CA GLU A 341 -19.49 19.34 5.33
C GLU A 341 -18.74 18.01 5.44
N ARG A 342 -17.71 18.00 6.31
CA ARG A 342 -16.86 16.83 6.52
C ARG A 342 -17.65 15.76 7.28
N PRO A 343 -17.56 14.47 6.89
CA PRO A 343 -18.21 13.39 7.64
C PRO A 343 -17.71 13.33 9.09
N THR A 344 -18.62 13.09 10.04
CA THR A 344 -18.32 13.05 11.48
C THR A 344 -17.34 11.95 11.88
N TRP A 345 -17.35 10.81 11.16
CA TRP A 345 -16.44 9.69 11.38
C TRP A 345 -14.97 10.06 11.15
N TYR A 346 -14.70 11.08 10.32
CA TYR A 346 -13.34 11.56 10.03
C TYR A 346 -12.63 12.10 11.27
N SER A 347 -13.39 12.84 12.08
CA SER A 347 -13.00 13.33 13.40
C SER A 347 -12.82 12.22 14.44
N ASP A 348 -13.40 11.03 14.22
CA ASP A 348 -13.26 9.88 15.12
C ASP A 348 -12.07 8.97 14.73
N PHE A 349 -11.82 8.76 13.43
CA PHE A 349 -10.59 8.13 12.93
C PHE A 349 -9.34 8.83 13.48
N LEU A 350 -9.38 10.16 13.53
CA LEU A 350 -8.37 11.04 14.12
C LEU A 350 -8.04 10.75 15.60
N LYS A 351 -9.00 10.21 16.36
CA LYS A 351 -8.82 9.81 17.76
C LYS A 351 -8.21 8.40 17.88
N PHE A 352 -8.45 7.53 16.90
CA PHE A 352 -8.07 6.12 16.99
C PHE A 352 -6.65 5.80 16.51
N ALA A 353 -6.13 6.51 15.49
CA ALA A 353 -4.85 6.18 14.88
C ALA A 353 -3.62 6.53 15.74
N VAL A 354 -3.73 7.48 16.67
CA VAL A 354 -2.73 7.81 17.70
C VAL A 354 -3.45 8.51 18.86
N HIS A 355 -3.40 7.99 20.08
CA HIS A 355 -3.82 8.74 21.29
C HIS A 355 -2.65 8.72 22.29
N PRO A 356 -2.34 9.78 23.08
CA PRO A 356 -3.02 11.07 23.29
C PRO A 356 -2.08 12.30 23.12
N TYR A 357 -2.40 13.25 22.24
CA TYR A 357 -1.87 14.61 22.33
C TYR A 357 -3.03 15.59 22.05
N PRO A 358 -3.14 16.71 22.79
CA PRO A 358 -4.18 17.71 22.54
C PRO A 358 -3.89 18.40 21.20
N ASP A 359 -4.95 18.58 20.39
CA ASP A 359 -4.97 19.42 19.18
C ASP A 359 -5.66 20.76 19.54
N PRO A 360 -4.96 21.70 20.20
CA PRO A 360 -5.56 22.92 20.72
C PRO A 360 -6.01 23.90 19.64
N ASP A 361 -5.49 23.78 18.40
CA ASP A 361 -5.62 24.82 17.38
C ASP A 361 -6.45 24.37 16.16
N GLY A 362 -6.97 23.13 16.14
CA GLY A 362 -7.84 22.62 15.06
C GLY A 362 -7.16 22.48 13.68
N SER A 363 -5.83 22.60 13.63
CA SER A 363 -5.06 22.59 12.38
C SER A 363 -4.95 21.19 11.77
N LEU A 364 -4.94 20.13 12.59
CA LEU A 364 -4.90 18.74 12.12
C LEU A 364 -6.17 18.37 11.34
N HIS A 365 -7.33 18.81 11.84
CA HIS A 365 -8.63 18.59 11.21
C HIS A 365 -8.73 19.28 9.84
N ALA A 366 -8.22 20.51 9.70
CA ALA A 366 -8.26 21.30 8.47
C ALA A 366 -7.46 20.68 7.31
N ARG A 367 -6.35 20.03 7.65
CA ARG A 367 -5.34 19.57 6.71
C ARG A 367 -5.59 18.15 6.20
N LEU A 368 -6.04 17.28 7.09
CA LEU A 368 -6.58 15.98 6.72
C LEU A 368 -7.80 16.16 5.80
N ALA A 369 -8.65 17.17 6.02
CA ALA A 369 -9.72 17.45 5.08
C ALA A 369 -9.23 17.97 3.72
N ALA A 370 -8.01 18.50 3.60
CA ALA A 370 -7.41 18.85 2.32
C ALA A 370 -6.93 17.60 1.56
N PHE A 371 -6.36 16.62 2.26
CA PHE A 371 -6.05 15.30 1.71
C PHE A 371 -7.33 14.56 1.26
N TRP A 372 -8.37 14.56 2.10
CA TRP A 372 -9.71 14.05 1.77
C TRP A 372 -10.30 14.71 0.51
N ARG A 373 -10.30 16.05 0.46
CA ARG A 373 -10.79 16.82 -0.71
C ARG A 373 -10.05 16.44 -2.00
N ARG A 374 -8.77 16.09 -1.95
CA ARG A 374 -7.97 15.77 -3.15
C ARG A 374 -8.24 14.36 -3.71
N ASN A 375 -8.51 13.37 -2.85
CA ASN A 375 -8.85 12.00 -3.29
C ASN A 375 -10.30 11.88 -3.80
N HIS A 376 -11.18 12.80 -3.41
CA HIS A 376 -12.63 12.68 -3.63
C HIS A 376 -13.24 13.66 -4.65
N LEU A 377 -12.48 14.69 -5.07
CA LEU A 377 -12.99 15.75 -5.98
C LEU A 377 -12.64 15.57 -7.45
N GLY A 378 -11.88 14.52 -7.79
CA GLY A 378 -11.86 13.87 -9.10
C GLY A 378 -12.12 14.75 -10.32
N GLU A 379 -11.23 15.70 -10.59
CA GLU A 379 -10.77 16.05 -11.94
C GLU A 379 -9.30 16.45 -11.81
N ASP A 380 -8.47 16.12 -12.81
CA ASP A 380 -7.07 16.52 -12.95
C ASP A 380 -6.94 18.05 -13.01
N ARG A 381 -7.25 18.75 -11.92
CA ARG A 381 -6.89 20.14 -11.76
C ARG A 381 -5.46 20.20 -11.25
N ASP A 382 -4.66 21.03 -11.91
CA ASP A 382 -3.39 21.48 -11.39
C ASP A 382 -3.61 22.11 -10.01
N TRP A 383 -3.09 21.43 -8.97
CA TRP A 383 -3.16 21.86 -7.57
C TRP A 383 -1.88 22.56 -7.10
N SER A 384 -0.93 22.84 -8.01
CA SER A 384 0.32 23.58 -7.70
C SER A 384 0.07 25.02 -7.25
N ASN A 385 -1.13 25.52 -7.52
CA ASN A 385 -1.67 26.83 -7.14
C ASN A 385 -2.24 26.88 -5.71
N LEU A 386 -2.25 25.76 -4.95
CA LEU A 386 -2.58 25.81 -3.53
C LEU A 386 -1.35 26.24 -2.73
N THR A 387 -1.26 27.55 -2.49
CA THR A 387 -0.26 28.15 -1.59
C THR A 387 -0.34 27.47 -0.21
N PRO A 388 0.80 27.09 0.41
CA PRO A 388 0.82 26.67 1.80
C PRO A 388 0.17 27.77 2.65
N LEU A 389 -0.77 27.39 3.53
CA LEU A 389 -1.20 28.28 4.61
C LEU A 389 -0.03 28.40 5.57
N HIS A 390 0.89 29.31 5.26
CA HIS A 390 1.71 30.15 6.14
C HIS A 390 2.86 30.79 5.34
N SER A 391 2.54 31.82 4.56
CA SER A 391 3.45 32.96 4.44
C SER A 391 3.01 34.00 5.47
N SER A 392 3.33 33.78 6.75
CA SER A 392 3.37 34.91 7.67
C SER A 392 4.62 35.70 7.35
N SER A 393 4.51 36.64 6.42
CA SER A 393 5.41 37.78 6.38
C SER A 393 5.23 38.52 7.70
N ALA A 394 6.22 38.36 8.58
CA ALA A 394 6.51 39.35 9.58
C ALA A 394 6.97 40.63 8.88
N GLU A 395 6.13 41.65 8.87
CA GLU A 395 6.50 43.07 8.73
C GLU A 395 5.57 43.81 9.71
N GLN A 396 6.06 44.16 10.90
CA GLN A 396 6.57 45.49 11.22
C GLN A 396 5.53 46.61 10.97
N GLU A 397 4.74 46.93 12.00
CA GLU A 397 4.91 48.13 12.85
C GLU A 397 4.12 47.99 14.16
#